data_AF-A0A8X7QM33-F1
#
_entry.id   AF-A0A8X7QM33-F1
#
_cell.length_a   1.000
_cell.length_b   1.000
_cell.length_c   1.000
_cell.angle_alpha   90.00
_cell.angle_beta   90.00
_cell.angle_gamma   90.00
#
_symmetry.space_group_name_H-M   'P 1'
#
loop_
_entity.id
_entity.type
_entity.pdbx_description
1 polymer ?
#
loop_
_entity_poly.entity_id
_entity_poly.type
_entity_poly.pdbx_seq_one_letter_code
_entity_poly.pdbx_strand_id
1 'polypeptide(L)'
;MARQGDGFEGNVQHRQHNPIYNCKTCNKDFEHAIHCYYLVVRVSDDSKGEVKFLLFNNIAERLIRRPAFELVQEAGKSTFSTSVSN
;
A
#
# COMPACT_ATOMS: atom_id res chain seq x y z
N MET A 1 -10.70 51.14 -20.22
CA MET A 1 -11.22 49.99 -21.01
C MET A 1 -10.86 48.72 -20.26
N ALA A 2 -11.85 48.12 -19.60
CA ALA A 2 -11.70 46.84 -18.92
C ALA A 2 -11.63 45.72 -19.96
N ARG A 3 -10.71 44.77 -19.77
CA ARG A 3 -10.81 43.44 -20.37
C ARG A 3 -10.84 42.44 -19.21
N GLN A 4 -12.05 42.11 -18.80
CA GLN A 4 -12.34 40.88 -18.05
C GLN A 4 -11.96 39.72 -18.98
N GLY A 5 -10.92 38.99 -18.61
CA GLY A 5 -10.69 37.63 -19.13
C GLY A 5 -11.52 36.71 -18.25
N ASP A 6 -12.64 36.26 -18.80
CA ASP A 6 -13.59 35.37 -18.18
C ASP A 6 -12.93 34.10 -17.63
N GLY A 7 -13.37 33.74 -16.42
CA GLY A 7 -12.97 32.53 -15.74
C GLY A 7 -13.30 31.27 -16.54
N PHE A 8 -12.30 30.42 -16.70
CA PHE A 8 -12.47 28.98 -16.74
C PHE A 8 -11.47 28.41 -15.74
N GLU A 9 -11.86 28.39 -14.46
CA GLU A 9 -11.36 27.38 -13.53
C GLU A 9 -11.94 26.05 -14.01
N GLY A 10 -11.33 25.50 -15.06
CA GLY A 10 -11.58 24.13 -15.49
C GLY A 10 -11.38 23.26 -14.26
N ASN A 11 -12.47 22.60 -13.86
CA ASN A 11 -12.53 21.68 -12.74
C ASN A 11 -11.36 20.70 -12.86
N VAL A 12 -10.24 21.00 -12.20
CA VAL A 12 -9.08 20.12 -12.13
C VAL A 12 -9.56 19.00 -11.24
N GLN A 13 -10.20 18.01 -11.86
CA GLN A 13 -10.28 16.68 -11.29
C GLN A 13 -8.82 16.34 -11.01
N HIS A 14 -8.43 16.43 -9.75
CA HIS A 14 -7.24 15.77 -9.24
C HIS A 14 -7.49 14.28 -9.53
N ARG A 15 -7.20 13.85 -10.76
CA ARG A 15 -7.04 12.45 -11.10
C ARG A 15 -5.94 12.04 -10.15
N GLN A 16 -6.32 11.39 -9.06
CA GLN A 16 -5.40 10.75 -8.16
C GLN A 16 -4.62 9.78 -9.04
N HIS A 17 -3.46 10.22 -9.50
CA HIS A 17 -2.64 9.40 -10.36
C HIS A 17 -2.20 8.23 -9.51
N ASN A 18 -2.57 7.02 -9.92
CA ASN A 18 -2.03 5.82 -9.29
C ASN A 18 -0.50 5.94 -9.32
N PRO A 19 0.17 5.63 -8.20
CA PRO A 19 1.63 5.65 -8.17
C PRO A 19 2.18 4.72 -9.27
N ILE A 20 3.20 5.19 -9.98
CA ILE A 20 3.92 4.38 -10.97
C ILE A 20 5.05 3.65 -10.24
N TYR A 21 5.12 2.35 -10.42
CA TYR A 21 6.11 1.48 -9.77
C TYR A 21 7.19 1.07 -10.77
N ASN A 22 8.45 1.37 -10.45
CA ASN A 22 9.59 0.91 -11.22
C ASN A 22 10.10 -0.44 -10.71
N CYS A 23 10.14 -1.46 -11.56
CA CYS A 23 10.85 -2.69 -11.26
C CYS A 23 12.28 -2.60 -11.78
N LYS A 24 13.25 -2.50 -10.86
CA LYS A 24 14.68 -2.37 -11.20
C LYS A 24 15.21 -3.55 -12.02
N THR A 25 14.76 -4.77 -11.73
CA THR A 25 15.20 -5.98 -12.44
C THR A 25 14.71 -6.00 -13.89
N CYS A 26 13.49 -5.55 -14.13
CA CYS A 26 12.92 -5.46 -15.48
C CYS A 26 13.28 -4.14 -16.19
N ASN A 27 13.83 -3.18 -15.45
CA ASN A 27 14.06 -1.79 -15.86
C ASN A 27 12.85 -1.17 -16.57
N LYS A 28 11.66 -1.35 -15.99
CA LYS A 28 10.38 -0.95 -16.59
C LYS A 28 9.42 -0.44 -15.52
N ASP A 29 8.59 0.51 -15.93
CA ASP A 29 7.53 1.10 -15.12
C ASP A 29 6.20 0.35 -15.29
N PHE A 30 5.47 0.23 -14.18
CA PHE A 30 4.19 -0.48 -14.08
C PHE A 30 3.18 0.37 -13.30
N GLU A 31 1.93 0.36 -13.76
CA GLU A 31 0.82 1.03 -13.07
C GLU A 31 0.32 0.24 -11.85
N HIS A 32 0.63 -1.05 -11.78
CA HIS A 32 0.14 -1.97 -10.75
C HIS A 32 1.30 -2.68 -10.08
N ALA A 33 1.33 -2.67 -8.76
CA ALA A 33 2.24 -3.47 -7.95
C ALA A 33 1.60 -4.80 -7.55
N ILE A 34 2.41 -5.85 -7.49
CA ILE A 34 2.02 -7.13 -6.91
C ILE A 34 2.42 -7.09 -5.43
N HIS A 35 1.44 -7.25 -4.54
CA HIS A 35 1.70 -7.32 -3.10
C HIS A 35 2.08 -8.75 -2.69
N CYS A 36 3.22 -8.88 -2.02
CA CYS A 36 3.77 -10.16 -1.55
C CYS A 36 4.17 -10.05 -0.08
N TYR A 37 4.07 -11.16 0.64
CA TYR A 37 4.57 -11.31 1.99
C TYR A 37 6.08 -11.47 2.03
N TYR A 38 6.69 -10.65 2.88
CA TYR A 38 7.99 -10.85 3.49
C TYR A 38 7.77 -10.79 5.01
N LEU A 39 7.38 -11.91 5.59
CA LEU A 39 6.85 -11.96 6.96
C LEU A 39 7.89 -12.53 7.92
N VAL A 40 8.32 -11.73 8.91
CA VAL A 40 9.18 -12.19 10.00
C VAL A 40 8.31 -12.60 11.19
N VAL A 41 8.29 -13.89 11.49
CA VAL A 41 7.55 -14.47 12.63
C VAL A 41 8.52 -14.78 13.75
N ARG A 42 8.23 -14.30 14.95
CA ARG A 42 8.94 -14.68 16.17
C ARG A 42 8.10 -15.68 16.93
N VAL A 43 8.67 -16.82 17.27
CA VAL A 43 8.01 -17.89 17.99
C VAL A 43 8.78 -18.15 19.27
N SER A 44 8.07 -18.13 20.38
CA SER A 44 8.60 -18.46 21.69
C SER A 44 7.75 -19.56 22.33
N ASP A 45 8.36 -20.32 23.23
CA ASP A 45 7.68 -21.33 24.05
C ASP A 45 7.95 -21.09 25.55
N ASP A 46 7.46 -21.99 26.39
CA ASP A 46 7.62 -21.92 27.84
C ASP A 46 9.09 -22.05 28.30
N SER A 47 10.00 -22.48 27.41
CA SER A 47 11.43 -22.57 27.70
C SER A 47 12.14 -21.20 27.69
N LYS A 48 11.42 -20.11 27.38
CA LYS A 48 11.95 -18.75 27.16
C LYS A 48 12.85 -18.62 25.93
N GLY A 49 12.96 -19.66 25.11
CA GLY A 49 13.62 -19.58 23.81
C GLY A 49 12.80 -18.74 22.83
N GLU A 50 13.47 -17.95 21.98
CA GLU A 50 12.84 -17.26 20.84
C GLU A 50 13.55 -17.69 19.54
N VAL A 51 12.76 -18.09 18.54
CA VAL A 51 13.24 -18.37 17.19
C VAL A 51 12.55 -17.44 16.19
N LYS A 52 13.30 -17.03 15.16
CA LYS A 52 12.79 -16.16 14.09
C LYS A 52 12.71 -16.93 12.79
N PHE A 53 11.55 -16.89 12.15
CA PHE A 53 11.31 -17.47 10.84
C PHE A 53 11.01 -16.35 9.84
N LEU A 54 11.58 -16.45 8.65
CA LEU A 54 11.20 -15.62 7.51
C LEU A 54 10.30 -16.44 6.59
N LEU A 55 9.07 -15.97 6.39
CA LEU A 55 8.05 -16.64 5.59
C LEU A 55 7.71 -15.78 4.35
N PHE A 56 7.60 -16.45 3.20
CA PHE A 56 7.18 -15.86 1.93
C PHE A 56 5.73 -16.24 1.61
N ASN A 57 5.18 -15.73 0.50
CA ASN A 57 3.74 -15.80 0.14
C ASN A 57 3.05 -17.12 0.47
N ASN A 58 3.56 -18.25 -0.03
CA ASN A 58 2.89 -19.55 0.08
C ASN A 58 2.59 -19.97 1.52
N ILE A 59 3.53 -19.76 2.45
CA ILE A 59 3.36 -20.12 3.86
C ILE A 59 2.66 -18.99 4.60
N ALA A 60 3.02 -17.73 4.33
CA ALA A 60 2.44 -16.57 5.00
C ALA A 60 0.94 -16.43 4.73
N GLU A 61 0.48 -16.65 3.49
CA GLU A 61 -0.96 -16.63 3.15
C GLU A 61 -1.74 -17.70 3.89
N ARG A 62 -1.17 -18.89 4.07
CA ARG A 62 -1.81 -19.97 4.84
C ARG A 62 -1.88 -19.64 6.32
N LEU A 63 -0.84 -19.02 6.86
CA LEU A 63 -0.77 -18.63 8.26
C LEU A 63 -1.74 -17.49 8.59
N ILE A 64 -1.73 -16.42 7.78
CA ILE A 64 -2.57 -15.22 7.96
C ILE A 64 -4.00 -15.43 7.43
N ARG A 65 -4.20 -16.43 6.56
CA ARG A 65 -5.47 -16.75 5.88
C ARG A 65 -6.03 -15.62 5.01
N ARG A 66 -5.17 -14.70 4.59
CA ARG A 66 -5.51 -13.58 3.71
C ARG A 66 -4.39 -13.32 2.70
N PRO A 67 -4.71 -12.94 1.46
CA PRO A 67 -3.71 -12.49 0.50
C PRO A 67 -3.13 -11.13 0.91
N ALA A 68 -1.88 -10.85 0.55
CA ALA A 68 -1.17 -9.65 1.01
C ALA A 68 -1.85 -8.33 0.57
N PHE A 69 -2.50 -8.30 -0.59
CA PHE A 69 -3.13 -7.08 -1.11
C PHE A 69 -4.30 -6.61 -0.24
N GLU A 70 -5.03 -7.52 0.42
CA GLU A 70 -6.13 -7.16 1.30
C GLU A 70 -5.63 -6.40 2.53
N LEU A 71 -4.49 -6.82 3.10
CA LEU A 71 -3.88 -6.16 4.24
C LEU A 71 -3.40 -4.75 3.89
N VAL A 72 -2.82 -4.57 2.70
CA VAL A 72 -2.39 -3.26 2.22
C VAL A 72 -3.59 -2.33 2.02
N GLN A 73 -4.68 -2.83 1.45
CA GLN A 73 -5.91 -2.04 1.27
C GLN A 73 -6.51 -1.62 2.62
N GLU A 74 -6.51 -2.53 3.60
CA GLU A 74 -6.98 -2.24 4.95
C GLU A 74 -6.12 -1.16 5.63
N ALA A 75 -4.79 -1.29 5.55
CA ALA A 75 -3.87 -0.29 6.09
C ALA A 75 -4.07 1.08 5.42
N GLY A 76 -4.27 1.11 4.10
CA GLY A 76 -4.54 2.35 3.36
C GLY A 76 -5.87 3.02 3.71
N LYS A 77 -6.87 2.30 4.22
CA LYS A 77 -8.14 2.89 4.70
C LYS A 77 -7.96 3.56 6.07
N SER A 78 -7.11 3.00 6.92
CA SER A 78 -6.88 3.54 8.27
C SER A 78 -6.25 4.93 8.28
N THR A 79 -5.50 5.30 7.24
CA THR A 79 -4.87 6.62 7.12
C THR A 79 -5.83 7.76 6.72
N PHE A 80 -7.04 7.46 6.25
CA PHE A 80 -8.04 8.48 5.90
C PHE A 80 -9.01 8.83 7.04
N SER A 81 -8.93 8.15 8.19
CA SER A 81 -9.86 8.37 9.30
C SER A 81 -9.44 9.47 10.30
N THR A 82 -8.24 10.06 10.16
CA THR A 82 -7.71 11.04 11.14
C THR A 82 -7.67 12.49 10.63
N SER A 83 -8.46 12.83 9.61
CA SER A 83 -8.51 14.20 9.08
C SER A 83 -9.93 14.73 8.86
N VAL A 84 -10.81 14.57 9.86
CA VAL A 84 -11.99 15.43 9.99
C VAL A 84 -12.16 15.81 11.46
N SER A 85 -11.58 16.94 11.83
CA SER A 85 -11.96 17.71 13.02
C SER A 85 -11.75 19.18 12.66
N ASN A 86 -12.83 19.82 12.22
CA ASN A 86 -13.04 21.27 12.29
C ASN A 86 -14.51 21.47 12.63
#